data_AF-A0A2V6WD08-F1
#
_entry.id   AF-A0A2V6WD08-F1
#
_cell.length_a   1.000
_cell.length_b   1.000
_cell.length_c   1.000
_cell.angle_alpha   90.00
_cell.angle_beta   90.00
_cell.angle_gamma   90.00
#
_symmetry.space_group_name_H-M   'P 1'
#
loop_
_entity.id
_entity.type
_entity.pdbx_description
1 polymer ?
#
loop_
_entity_poly.entity_id
_entity_poly.type
_entity_poly.pdbx_seq_one_letter_code
_entity_poly.pdbx_strand_id
1 'polypeptide(L)' 'MTVDELARLTRQRLAGRRRRVVPSGPLVQAAVLLAILDRGEARLVFAKRTEWVAHHRGQVSFPGGIIDP' A
#
# COMPACT_ATOMS: atom_id res chain seq x y z
N MET A 1 -19.11 -8.27 4.33
CA MET A 1 -18.02 -7.98 5.29
C MET A 1 -17.82 -6.48 5.32
N THR A 2 -18.04 -5.85 6.47
CA THR A 2 -17.86 -4.39 6.62
C THR A 2 -16.37 -4.04 6.57
N VAL A 3 -16.05 -2.76 6.36
CA VAL A 3 -14.63 -2.30 6.40
C VAL A 3 -14.00 -2.56 7.77
N ASP A 4 -14.75 -2.37 8.85
CA ASP A 4 -14.25 -2.64 10.21
C ASP A 4 -13.93 -4.11 10.42
N GLU A 5 -14.79 -5.01 9.91
CA GLU A 5 -14.57 -6.44 9.97
C GLU A 5 -13.31 -6.84 9.18
N LEU A 6 -13.15 -6.30 7.97
CA LEU A 6 -11.96 -6.53 7.14
C LEU A 6 -10.69 -5.97 7.81
N ALA A 7 -10.75 -4.77 8.38
CA ALA A 7 -9.63 -4.16 9.07
C ALA A 7 -9.21 -4.99 10.30
N ARG A 8 -10.18 -5.45 11.10
CA ARG A 8 -9.95 -6.34 12.24
C ARG A 8 -9.30 -7.65 11.82
N LEU A 9 -9.86 -8.32 10.80
CA LEU A 9 -9.33 -9.57 10.27
C LEU A 9 -7.91 -9.40 9.68
N THR A 10 -7.65 -8.29 9.02
CA THR A 10 -6.33 -7.96 8.48
C THR A 10 -5.31 -7.79 9.60
N ARG A 11 -5.63 -7.01 10.65
CA ARG A 11 -4.77 -6.85 11.82
C ARG A 11 -4.48 -8.18 12.51
N GLN A 12 -5.50 -9.02 12.72
CA GLN A 12 -5.35 -10.33 13.33
C GLN A 12 -4.40 -11.23 12.51
N ARG A 13 -4.54 -11.25 11.18
CA ARG A 13 -3.67 -12.03 10.31
C ARG A 13 -2.24 -11.49 10.24
N LEU A 14 -2.06 -10.17 10.26
CA LEU A 14 -0.74 -9.55 10.24
C LEU A 14 0.01 -9.76 11.57
N ALA A 15 -0.70 -9.77 12.71
CA ALA A 15 -0.10 -10.03 14.01
C ALA A 15 0.58 -11.40 14.11
N GLY A 16 0.06 -12.40 13.39
CA GLY A 16 0.66 -13.74 13.30
C GLY A 16 1.83 -13.86 12.31
N ARG A 17 2.17 -12.80 11.56
CA ARG A 17 3.25 -12.83 10.56
C ARG A 17 4.53 -12.24 11.15
N ARG A 18 5.64 -12.95 10.98
CA ARG A 18 6.96 -12.40 11.28
C ARG A 18 7.23 -11.22 10.33
N ARG A 19 7.38 -10.01 10.90
CA ARG A 19 7.79 -8.82 10.15
C ARG A 19 9.13 -9.11 9.49
N ARG A 20 9.19 -8.98 8.16
CA ARG A 20 10.44 -8.99 7.40
C ARG A 20 10.98 -7.58 7.37
N VAL A 21 12.21 -7.42 7.82
CA VAL A 21 12.93 -6.15 7.79
C VAL A 21 14.07 -6.32 6.81
N VAL A 22 14.10 -5.46 5.80
CA VAL A 22 15.25 -5.35 4.92
C VAL A 22 16.27 -4.48 5.65
N PRO A 23 17.52 -4.94 5.85
CA PRO A 23 18.57 -4.13 6.48
C PRO A 23 18.73 -2.78 5.78
N SER A 24 19.05 -1.74 6.56
CA SER A 24 19.45 -0.45 5.99
C SER A 24 20.72 -0.63 5.15
N GLY A 25 20.67 -0.18 3.91
CA GLY A 25 21.72 -0.34 2.89
C GLY A 25 21.50 0.69 1.77
N PRO A 26 22.03 0.48 0.55
CA PRO A 26 21.91 1.45 -0.55
C PRO A 26 20.49 1.55 -1.14
N LEU A 27 19.48 0.98 -0.48
CA LEU A 27 18.11 0.95 -0.95
C LEU A 27 17.39 2.25 -0.60
N VAL A 28 16.63 2.78 -1.55
CA VAL A 28 15.76 3.93 -1.32
C VAL A 28 14.59 3.49 -0.44
N GLN A 29 14.40 4.16 0.70
CA GLN A 29 13.26 3.90 1.56
C GLN A 29 11.99 4.42 0.88
N ALA A 30 10.98 3.57 0.80
CA ALA A 30 9.69 3.89 0.22
C ALA A 30 8.59 3.14 0.96
N ALA A 31 7.38 3.70 0.93
CA ALA A 31 6.19 3.08 1.48
C ALA A 31 4.99 3.28 0.55
N VAL A 32 4.05 2.35 0.65
CA VAL A 32 2.75 2.44 -0.01
C VAL A 32 1.63 2.29 1.01
N LEU A 33 0.52 2.96 0.74
CA LEU A 33 -0.72 2.88 1.49
C LEU A 33 -1.66 1.86 0.84
N LEU A 34 -2.07 0.85 1.60
CA LEU A 34 -3.21 0.00 1.24
C LEU A 34 -4.49 0.63 1.80
N ALA A 35 -5.11 1.54 1.03
CA ALA A 35 -6.35 2.20 1.44
C ALA A 35 -7.57 1.31 1.18
N ILE A 36 -8.26 0.91 2.25
CA ILE A 36 -9.50 0.13 2.21
C ILE A 36 -10.67 1.10 2.44
N LEU A 37 -11.60 1.16 1.48
CA LEU A 37 -12.77 2.04 1.52
C LEU A 37 -14.07 1.24 1.63
N ASP A 38 -15.06 1.83 2.28
CA ASP A 38 -16.44 1.32 2.28
C ASP A 38 -17.22 2.01 1.16
N ARG A 39 -17.71 1.22 0.20
CA ARG A 39 -18.59 1.67 -0.88
C ARG A 39 -19.76 0.69 -1.06
N GLY A 40 -20.34 0.22 0.05
CA GLY A 40 -21.32 -0.88 0.07
C GLY A 40 -20.67 -2.28 0.07
N GLU A 41 -19.37 -2.30 -0.25
CA GLU A 41 -18.45 -3.41 -0.11
C GLU A 41 -17.02 -2.84 0.09
N ALA A 42 -16.10 -3.67 0.59
CA ALA A 42 -14.72 -3.25 0.76
C ALA A 42 -14.00 -3.10 -0.59
N ARG A 43 -13.38 -1.95 -0.84
CA ARG A 43 -12.62 -1.65 -2.05
C ARG A 43 -11.21 -1.15 -1.75
N LEU A 44 -10.26 -1.45 -2.63
CA LEU A 44 -8.90 -0.93 -2.58
C LEU A 44 -8.71 0.24 -3.55
N VAL A 45 -7.97 1.26 -3.11
CA VAL A 45 -7.59 2.39 -3.97
C VAL A 45 -6.29 2.08 -4.70
N PHE A 46 -6.31 2.32 -6.00
CA PHE A 46 -5.13 2.31 -6.85
C PHE A 46 -4.98 3.65 -7.56
N ALA A 47 -3.75 4.04 -7.82
CA ALA A 47 -3.41 5.18 -8.66
C ALA A 47 -3.00 4.68 -10.05
N LYS A 48 -3.55 5.27 -11.10
CA LYS A 48 -3.00 5.18 -12.44
C LYS A 48 -1.96 6.29 -12.59
N ARG A 49 -0.69 5.91 -12.78
CA ARG A 49 0.40 6.88 -12.93
C ARG A 49 0.20 7.66 -14.22
N THR A 50 0.35 8.99 -14.15
CA THR A 50 0.22 9.87 -15.31
C THR A 50 1.29 9.55 -16.35
N GLU A 51 1.10 9.94 -17.60
CA GLU A 51 2.12 9.80 -18.65
C GLU A 51 3.36 10.70 -18.41
N TRP A 52 3.30 11.62 -17.46
CA TRP A 52 4.37 12.59 -17.20
C TRP A 52 5.40 12.13 -16.16
N VAL A 53 5.24 10.95 -15.55
CA VAL A 53 6.21 10.48 -14.55
C VAL A 53 7.48 9.91 -15.19
N ALA A 54 8.63 10.11 -14.54
CA ALA A 54 9.93 9.64 -15.03
C ALA A 54 9.99 8.10 -15.17
N HIS A 55 9.34 7.36 -14.27
CA HIS A 55 9.31 5.89 -14.25
C HIS A 55 7.90 5.34 -14.13
N HIS A 56 7.66 4.18 -14.78
CA HIS A 56 6.41 3.41 -14.69
C HIS A 56 5.16 4.16 -15.17
N ARG A 57 5.27 4.90 -16.29
CA ARG A 57 4.16 5.63 -16.92
C ARG A 57 2.98 4.71 -17.23
N GLY A 58 1.75 5.20 -17.01
CA GLY A 58 0.51 4.48 -17.29
C GLY A 58 0.21 3.28 -16.38
N GLN A 59 1.14 2.87 -15.51
CA GLN A 59 0.98 1.70 -14.65
C GLN A 59 0.03 1.97 -13.48
N VAL A 60 -0.66 0.90 -13.06
CA VAL A 60 -1.48 0.88 -11.85
C VAL A 60 -0.57 0.58 -10.66
N SER A 61 -0.69 1.37 -9.60
CA SER A 61 0.12 1.24 -8.39
C SER A 61 -0.70 1.55 -7.14
N PHE A 62 -0.26 1.08 -5.98
CA PHE A 62 -0.78 1.62 -4.72
C PHE A 62 -0.28 3.05 -4.51
N PRO A 63 -1.08 3.94 -3.90
CA PRO A 63 -0.61 5.26 -3.48
C PRO A 63 0.62 5.12 -2.58
N GLY A 64 1.64 5.94 -2.80
CA GLY A 64 2.89 5.85 -2.06
C GLY A 64 4.01 6.67 -2.68
N GLY A 65 5.19 6.57 -2.08
CA GLY A 65 6.35 7.35 -2.49
C GLY A 65 7.61 6.97 -1.74
N ILE A 66 8.71 7.56 -2.17
CA ILE A 66 9.98 7.53 -1.45
C ILE A 66 9.89 8.42 -0.22
N ILE A 67 10.71 8.15 0.80
CA ILE A 67 10.93 9.09 1.90
C ILE A 67 11.65 10.32 1.34
N ASP A 68 11.11 11.52 1.63
CA ASP A 68 11.78 12.78 1.31
C ASP A 68 12.99 12.98 2.27
N PRO A 69 14.17 13.39 1.79
CA PRO A 69 15.37 13.55 2.62
C PRO A 69 15.24 14.56 3.76
#